data_AF-A0A260Z6T5-F1
#
_entry.id   AF-A0A260Z6T5-F1
#
_cell.length_a   1.000
_cell.length_b   1.000
_cell.length_c   1.000
_cell.angle_alpha   90.00
_cell.angle_beta   90.00
_cell.angle_gamma   90.00
#
_symmetry.space_group_name_H-M   'P 1'
#
loop_
_entity.id
_entity.type
_entity.pdbx_description
1 polymer ?
#
loop_
_entity_poly.entity_id
_entity_poly.type
_entity_poly.pdbx_seq_one_letter_code
_entity_poly.pdbx_strand_id
1 'polypeptide(L)'
;MYISENGTEIRFLAIFYMKAYGSDSPFGWVYLVFQFVEIILIFLSGLLNAYTVYMCFFSNSFHFNICVLYGIFMLHWFELTISRILVYPYQEAILLLTPPSFEKTDSILQYTFDDSIVPIPKFSFPLLIGGVIRTRYMLFVCFALPCVAIERCLATWLVRDYEQKSRAFISVTLILISEILATVGAYTVTFKRVEVFYMAVTAGVLQTVSYGIVRIAQQRTKYVKKKCERSHQFYKY
;
A
#
# COMPACT_ATOMS: atom_id res chain seq x y z
N MET A 1 -7.86 -12.38 -3.78
CA MET A 1 -8.62 -13.51 -3.20
C MET A 1 -9.99 -13.56 -3.87
N TYR A 2 -10.73 -14.66 -3.94
CA TYR A 2 -12.07 -14.69 -4.53
C TYR A 2 -13.07 -15.43 -3.62
N ILE A 3 -14.25 -14.87 -3.39
CA ILE A 3 -15.37 -15.62 -2.80
C ILE A 3 -16.29 -16.04 -3.95
N SER A 4 -16.53 -17.34 -4.11
CA SER A 4 -17.45 -17.89 -5.12
C SER A 4 -18.79 -17.17 -5.11
N GLU A 5 -19.40 -16.95 -6.27
CA GLU A 5 -20.72 -16.30 -6.43
C GLU A 5 -21.83 -16.93 -5.58
N ASN A 6 -21.67 -18.20 -5.18
CA ASN A 6 -22.61 -18.90 -4.29
C ASN A 6 -22.32 -18.75 -2.79
N GLY A 7 -21.26 -18.03 -2.39
CA GLY A 7 -20.88 -17.81 -0.97
C GLY A 7 -20.44 -19.06 -0.21
N THR A 8 -20.40 -20.22 -0.85
CA THR A 8 -20.13 -21.52 -0.22
C THR A 8 -18.64 -21.91 -0.22
N GLU A 9 -17.84 -21.33 -1.12
CA GLU A 9 -16.43 -21.65 -1.29
C GLU A 9 -15.56 -20.38 -1.25
N ILE A 10 -14.63 -20.37 -0.29
CA ILE A 10 -13.58 -19.38 -0.19
C ILE A 10 -12.43 -19.85 -1.09
N ARG A 11 -12.14 -19.08 -2.13
CA ARG A 11 -11.16 -19.39 -3.17
C ARG A 11 -9.97 -18.44 -3.02
N PHE A 12 -8.77 -18.96 -2.84
CA PHE A 12 -7.60 -18.08 -2.72
C PHE A 12 -7.16 -17.62 -4.10
N LEU A 13 -6.90 -16.31 -4.25
CA LEU A 13 -6.02 -15.82 -5.30
C LEU A 13 -4.69 -15.66 -4.60
N ALA A 14 -3.71 -16.49 -4.93
CA ALA A 14 -2.42 -16.43 -4.28
C ALA A 14 -1.68 -15.17 -4.69
N ILE A 15 -1.90 -14.07 -3.96
CA ILE A 15 -0.99 -12.90 -4.00
C ILE A 15 0.38 -13.28 -3.37
N PHE A 16 0.59 -14.55 -3.00
CA PHE A 16 1.72 -15.03 -2.22
C PHE A 16 2.27 -16.36 -2.69
N TYR A 17 3.60 -16.45 -2.56
CA TYR A 17 4.37 -17.67 -2.44
C TYR A 17 3.88 -18.47 -1.23
N MET A 18 3.40 -19.70 -1.47
CA MET A 18 3.22 -20.73 -0.43
C MET A 18 4.39 -21.70 -0.52
N LYS A 19 5.13 -21.83 0.58
CA LYS A 19 6.21 -22.79 0.71
C LYS A 19 5.62 -24.14 1.06
N ALA A 20 5.29 -24.94 0.05
CA ALA A 20 4.99 -26.33 0.26
C ALA A 20 6.30 -27.10 0.43
N TYR A 21 6.69 -27.37 1.68
CA TYR A 21 7.72 -28.37 1.99
C TYR A 21 7.14 -29.76 1.69
N GLY A 22 7.19 -30.14 0.42
CA GLY A 22 6.93 -31.49 -0.06
C GLY A 22 7.95 -31.94 -1.11
N SER A 23 9.05 -31.21 -1.26
CA SER A 23 10.10 -31.52 -2.20
C SER A 23 11.43 -31.53 -1.47
N ASP A 24 12.10 -32.68 -1.47
CA ASP A 24 13.53 -32.86 -1.22
C ASP A 24 14.36 -32.09 -2.27
N SER A 25 14.08 -30.81 -2.46
CA SER A 25 14.80 -29.94 -3.38
C SER A 25 16.09 -29.47 -2.70
N PRO A 26 17.25 -29.65 -3.33
CA PRO A 26 18.55 -29.24 -2.77
C PRO A 26 18.67 -27.72 -2.57
N PHE A 27 17.69 -26.93 -3.04
CA PHE A 27 17.67 -25.47 -2.97
C PHE A 27 16.72 -24.91 -1.89
N GLY A 28 16.16 -25.74 -1.00
CA GLY A 28 15.28 -25.28 0.09
C GLY A 28 15.87 -24.18 0.98
N TRP A 29 17.21 -24.18 1.16
CA TRP A 29 17.95 -23.18 1.93
C TRP A 29 17.87 -21.76 1.32
N VAL A 30 17.73 -21.63 0.00
CA VAL A 30 17.62 -20.33 -0.69
C VAL A 30 16.37 -19.59 -0.23
N TYR A 31 15.25 -20.31 -0.08
CA TYR A 31 14.00 -19.73 0.39
C TYR A 31 14.07 -19.29 1.86
N LEU A 32 14.82 -20.02 2.70
CA LEU A 32 15.08 -19.61 4.08
C LEU A 32 15.87 -18.30 4.12
N VAL A 33 16.90 -18.17 3.28
CA VAL A 33 17.68 -16.92 3.15
C VAL A 33 16.79 -15.75 2.73
N PHE A 34 15.94 -15.93 1.70
CA PHE A 34 15.01 -14.86 1.29
C PHE A 34 14.04 -14.47 2.40
N GLN A 35 13.53 -15.42 3.17
CA GLN A 35 12.65 -15.16 4.30
C GLN A 35 13.34 -14.35 5.41
N PHE A 36 14.60 -14.69 5.71
CA PHE A 36 15.39 -13.96 6.70
C PHE A 36 15.67 -12.52 6.25
N VAL A 37 16.03 -12.33 4.98
CA VAL A 37 16.21 -11.01 4.37
C VAL A 37 14.91 -10.21 4.41
N GLU A 38 13.76 -10.81 4.10
CA GLU A 38 12.46 -10.15 4.16
C GLU A 38 12.15 -9.63 5.58
N ILE A 39 12.38 -10.44 6.62
CA ILE A 39 12.16 -10.03 8.01
C ILE A 39 13.04 -8.84 8.39
N ILE A 40 14.33 -8.85 7.99
CA ILE A 40 15.24 -7.72 8.21
C ILE A 40 14.72 -6.46 7.50
N LEU A 41 14.27 -6.59 6.25
CA LEU A 41 13.76 -5.46 5.47
C LEU A 41 12.47 -4.89 6.07
N ILE A 42 11.58 -5.73 6.61
CA ILE A 42 10.37 -5.28 7.31
C ILE A 42 10.78 -4.46 8.55
N PHE A 43 11.72 -4.94 9.35
CA PHE A 43 12.19 -4.22 10.54
C PHE A 43 12.86 -2.89 10.17
N LEU A 44 13.74 -2.90 9.17
CA LEU A 44 14.39 -1.68 8.66
C LEU A 44 13.35 -0.68 8.13
N SER A 45 12.35 -1.15 7.39
CA SER A 45 11.25 -0.31 6.92
C SER A 45 10.47 0.32 8.07
N GLY A 46 10.24 -0.42 9.17
CA GLY A 46 9.60 0.11 10.36
C GLY A 46 10.41 1.25 11.00
N LEU A 47 11.73 1.06 11.14
CA LEU A 47 12.63 2.09 11.66
C LEU A 47 12.64 3.35 10.78
N LEU A 48 12.75 3.18 9.46
CA LEU A 48 12.75 4.29 8.50
C LEU A 48 11.41 5.03 8.50
N ASN A 49 10.28 4.32 8.60
CA ASN A 49 8.95 4.92 8.68
C ASN A 49 8.79 5.72 9.98
N ALA A 50 9.20 5.17 11.12
CA ALA A 50 9.16 5.86 12.40
C ALA A 50 10.03 7.13 12.39
N TYR A 51 11.25 7.03 11.84
CA TYR A 51 12.14 8.18 11.67
C TYR A 51 11.54 9.24 10.73
N THR A 52 10.91 8.83 9.64
CA THR A 52 10.28 9.76 8.69
C THR A 52 9.10 10.50 9.33
N VAL A 53 8.26 9.81 10.10
CA VAL A 53 7.16 10.43 10.86
C VAL A 53 7.73 11.41 11.88
N TYR A 54 8.74 11.01 12.65
CA TYR A 54 9.41 11.88 13.61
C TYR A 54 9.94 13.16 12.95
N MET A 55 10.70 13.04 11.87
CA MET A 55 11.24 14.18 11.13
C MET A 55 10.13 15.06 10.54
N CYS A 56 9.04 14.48 10.06
CA CYS A 56 7.95 15.24 9.46
C CYS A 56 7.21 16.12 10.47
N PHE A 57 7.05 15.67 11.72
CA PHE A 57 6.39 16.44 12.77
C PHE A 57 7.34 17.38 13.52
N PHE A 58 8.61 17.01 13.66
CA PHE A 58 9.59 17.84 14.37
C PHE A 58 10.19 18.93 13.48
N SER A 59 10.28 18.70 12.17
CA SER A 59 10.70 19.71 11.20
C SER A 59 9.58 20.72 11.01
N ASN A 60 9.68 21.91 11.60
CA ASN A 60 8.79 23.07 11.38
C ASN A 60 8.84 23.62 9.92
N SER A 61 9.33 22.83 8.97
CA SER A 61 9.50 23.20 7.57
C SER A 61 8.28 22.87 6.72
N PHE A 62 7.39 22.01 7.20
CA PHE A 62 6.22 21.55 6.46
C PHE A 62 4.93 22.09 7.07
N HIS A 63 3.96 22.42 6.21
CA HIS A 63 2.62 22.76 6.68
C HIS A 63 1.98 21.55 7.35
N PHE A 64 1.28 21.78 8.47
CA PHE A 64 0.62 20.74 9.25
C PHE A 64 -0.23 19.78 8.40
N ASN A 65 -0.93 20.31 7.39
CA ASN A 65 -1.76 19.54 6.46
C ASN A 65 -1.01 18.38 5.78
N ILE A 66 0.20 18.64 5.27
CA ILE A 66 0.97 17.60 4.59
C ILE A 66 1.62 16.66 5.60
N CYS A 67 1.97 17.14 6.79
CA CYS A 67 2.48 16.29 7.87
C CYS A 67 1.44 15.26 8.32
N VAL A 68 0.19 15.68 8.49
CA VAL A 68 -0.92 14.78 8.83
C VAL A 68 -1.11 13.73 7.73
N LEU A 69 -1.07 14.14 6.46
CA LEU A 69 -1.23 13.25 5.32
C LEU A 69 -0.11 12.19 5.27
N TYR A 70 1.16 12.61 5.33
CA TYR A 70 2.29 11.67 5.38
C TYR A 70 2.24 10.78 6.63
N GLY A 71 1.93 11.35 7.79
CA GLY A 71 1.85 10.59 9.05
C GLY A 71 0.87 9.42 8.94
N ILE A 72 -0.33 9.67 8.43
CA ILE A 72 -1.36 8.64 8.29
C ILE A 72 -0.97 7.57 7.25
N PHE A 73 -0.41 7.97 6.10
CA PHE A 73 0.08 6.99 5.12
C PHE A 73 1.21 6.11 5.67
N MET A 74 2.07 6.66 6.53
CA MET A 74 3.14 5.89 7.16
C MET A 74 2.63 4.95 8.27
N LEU A 75 1.58 5.34 9.01
CA LEU A 75 0.96 4.47 10.03
C LEU A 75 0.35 3.20 9.44
N HIS A 76 -0.05 3.21 8.18
CA HIS A 76 -0.58 2.03 7.49
C HIS A 76 0.44 0.89 7.36
N TRP A 77 1.73 1.14 7.58
CA TRP A 77 2.74 0.09 7.71
C TRP A 77 2.40 -0.94 8.80
N PHE A 78 1.74 -0.53 9.88
CA PHE A 78 1.28 -1.46 10.92
C PHE A 78 0.23 -2.45 10.40
N GLU A 79 -0.66 -2.01 9.51
CA GLU A 79 -1.67 -2.87 8.91
C GLU A 79 -1.06 -3.94 8.01
N LEU A 80 -0.03 -3.58 7.24
CA LEU A 80 0.75 -4.54 6.47
C LEU A 80 1.43 -5.57 7.39
N THR A 81 1.97 -5.13 8.52
CA THR A 81 2.63 -6.00 9.49
C THR A 81 1.64 -6.98 10.11
N ILE A 82 0.45 -6.52 10.51
CA ILE A 82 -0.64 -7.37 11.02
C ILE A 82 -1.04 -8.40 9.97
N SER A 83 -1.26 -7.96 8.72
CA SER A 83 -1.55 -8.85 7.60
C SER A 83 -0.49 -9.93 7.43
N ARG A 84 0.80 -9.57 7.51
CA ARG A 84 1.90 -10.52 7.38
C ARG A 84 1.89 -11.55 8.49
N ILE A 85 1.68 -11.15 9.75
CA ILE A 85 1.59 -12.07 10.90
C ILE A 85 0.45 -13.08 10.70
N LEU A 86 -0.69 -12.64 10.16
CA LEU A 86 -1.84 -13.52 9.91
C LEU A 86 -1.60 -14.53 8.78
N VAL A 87 -0.87 -14.14 7.73
CA VAL A 87 -0.63 -14.98 6.55
C VAL A 87 0.58 -15.90 6.73
N TYR A 88 1.57 -15.50 7.54
CA TYR A 88 2.85 -16.22 7.74
C TYR A 88 2.71 -17.72 8.09
N PRO A 89 1.84 -18.14 9.04
CA PRO A 89 1.73 -19.56 9.41
C PRO A 89 1.28 -20.46 8.26
N TYR A 90 0.50 -19.91 7.32
CA TYR A 90 0.02 -20.62 6.14
C TYR A 90 1.05 -20.63 5.02
N GLN A 91 1.87 -19.57 4.91
CA GLN A 91 2.95 -19.50 3.93
C GLN A 91 4.08 -20.47 4.20
N GLU A 92 4.48 -20.64 5.46
CA GLU A 92 5.51 -21.61 5.86
C GLU A 92 4.96 -23.03 6.05
N ALA A 93 3.68 -23.26 5.70
CA ALA A 93 2.97 -24.53 5.88
C ALA A 93 3.02 -25.08 7.32
N ILE A 94 3.19 -24.21 8.33
CA ILE A 94 3.07 -24.56 9.76
C ILE A 94 1.63 -25.01 10.02
N LEU A 95 0.66 -24.30 9.43
CA LEU A 95 -0.74 -24.70 9.39
C LEU A 95 -1.07 -25.24 8.00
N LEU A 96 -1.36 -26.53 7.92
CA LEU A 96 -1.74 -27.21 6.68
C LEU A 96 -3.16 -26.79 6.24
N LEU A 97 -3.31 -26.36 4.99
CA LEU A 97 -4.61 -25.98 4.41
C LEU A 97 -5.46 -27.19 3.99
N THR A 98 -4.91 -28.40 4.00
CA THR A 98 -5.63 -29.62 3.59
C THR A 98 -5.25 -30.77 4.53
N PRO A 99 -6.22 -31.58 5.01
CA PRO A 99 -5.89 -32.81 5.73
C PRO A 99 -5.07 -33.75 4.84
N PRO A 100 -4.22 -34.61 5.42
CA PRO A 100 -3.20 -35.40 4.73
C PRO A 100 -3.73 -36.50 3.78
N SER A 101 -5.02 -36.47 3.43
CA SER A 101 -5.68 -37.47 2.58
C SER A 101 -5.59 -37.20 1.08
N PHE A 102 -4.95 -36.11 0.64
CA PHE A 102 -4.66 -35.87 -0.77
C PHE A 102 -3.20 -36.22 -1.05
N GLU A 103 -2.99 -37.40 -1.63
CA GLU A 103 -1.77 -37.84 -2.30
C GLU A 103 -1.44 -36.93 -3.51
N LYS A 104 -1.10 -35.67 -3.26
CA LYS A 104 -0.50 -34.82 -4.27
C LYS A 104 0.78 -34.20 -3.74
N THR A 105 1.87 -34.88 -4.08
CA THR A 105 3.28 -34.50 -4.05
C THR A 105 3.61 -33.29 -4.93
N ASP A 106 2.67 -32.37 -5.13
CA ASP A 106 2.89 -31.18 -5.94
C ASP A 106 2.87 -29.96 -5.03
N SER A 107 4.05 -29.43 -4.75
CA SER A 107 4.21 -28.12 -4.16
C SER A 107 3.52 -27.09 -5.05
N ILE A 108 2.35 -26.59 -4.65
CA ILE A 108 1.60 -25.59 -5.43
C ILE A 108 2.31 -24.24 -5.30
N LEU A 109 3.24 -23.99 -6.22
CA LEU A 109 3.80 -22.67 -6.51
C LEU A 109 2.74 -21.89 -7.28
N GLN A 110 1.94 -21.10 -6.56
CA GLN A 110 0.94 -20.25 -7.20
C GLN A 110 1.43 -18.81 -7.28
N TYR A 111 1.49 -18.29 -8.51
CA TYR A 111 1.93 -16.93 -8.78
C TYR A 111 0.78 -15.93 -8.57
N THR A 112 1.12 -14.69 -8.22
CA THR A 112 0.17 -13.56 -8.08
C THR A 112 -0.64 -13.26 -9.33
N PHE A 113 -0.15 -13.70 -10.49
CA PHE A 113 -0.80 -13.55 -11.78
C PHE A 113 -1.42 -14.86 -12.30
N ASP A 114 -1.31 -15.95 -11.54
CA ASP A 114 -1.93 -17.21 -11.90
C ASP A 114 -3.32 -17.30 -11.25
N ASP A 115 -4.31 -17.44 -12.12
CA ASP A 115 -5.74 -17.43 -11.83
C ASP A 115 -6.25 -18.78 -11.28
N SER A 116 -5.34 -19.72 -11.01
CA SER A 116 -5.66 -21.02 -10.44
C SER A 116 -6.35 -20.86 -9.08
N ILE A 117 -7.36 -21.69 -8.83
CA ILE A 117 -8.24 -21.53 -7.67
C ILE A 117 -7.98 -22.67 -6.71
N VAL A 118 -7.46 -22.36 -5.51
CA VAL A 118 -7.29 -23.36 -4.45
C VAL A 118 -8.49 -23.29 -3.49
N PRO A 119 -9.20 -24.40 -3.26
CA PRO A 119 -10.28 -24.47 -2.28
C PRO A 119 -9.70 -24.43 -0.86
N ILE A 120 -10.14 -23.46 -0.05
CA ILE A 120 -9.69 -23.30 1.34
C ILE A 120 -10.76 -23.87 2.30
N PRO A 121 -10.39 -24.67 3.31
CA PRO A 121 -11.33 -25.08 4.34
C PRO A 121 -11.85 -23.89 5.16
N LYS A 122 -13.11 -23.97 5.59
CA LYS A 122 -13.86 -22.91 6.30
C LYS A 122 -13.15 -22.35 7.56
N PHE A 123 -12.19 -23.06 8.14
CA PHE A 123 -11.47 -22.64 9.35
C PHE A 123 -10.27 -21.69 9.11
N SER A 124 -9.93 -21.34 7.87
CA SER A 124 -8.78 -20.46 7.58
C SER A 124 -9.14 -18.97 7.58
N PHE A 125 -9.93 -18.51 8.56
CA PHE A 125 -10.30 -17.10 8.72
C PHE A 125 -9.09 -16.13 8.83
N PRO A 126 -8.00 -16.46 9.55
CA PRO A 126 -6.83 -15.59 9.62
C PRO A 126 -6.19 -15.34 8.26
N LEU A 127 -6.14 -16.36 7.39
CA LEU A 127 -5.63 -16.23 6.02
C LEU A 127 -6.52 -15.30 5.17
N LEU A 128 -7.85 -15.42 5.31
CA LEU A 128 -8.82 -14.54 4.63
C LEU A 128 -8.62 -13.08 5.05
N ILE A 129 -8.63 -12.81 6.35
CA ILE A 129 -8.50 -11.46 6.90
C ILE A 129 -7.14 -10.87 6.52
N GLY A 130 -6.06 -11.65 6.67
CA GLY A 130 -4.71 -11.24 6.30
C GLY A 130 -4.59 -10.88 4.82
N GLY A 131 -5.16 -11.67 3.92
CA GLY A 131 -5.16 -11.39 2.48
C GLY A 131 -5.95 -10.13 2.09
N VAL A 132 -7.11 -9.90 2.71
CA VAL A 132 -7.93 -8.69 2.46
C VAL A 132 -7.22 -7.44 2.96
N ILE A 133 -6.69 -7.46 4.19
CA ILE A 133 -5.93 -6.33 4.77
C ILE A 133 -4.73 -6.00 3.88
N ARG A 134 -4.01 -7.02 3.39
CA ARG A 134 -2.87 -6.81 2.48
C ARG A 134 -3.28 -6.09 1.19
N THR A 135 -4.36 -6.58 0.58
CA THR A 135 -4.85 -6.05 -0.70
C THR A 135 -5.29 -4.60 -0.54
N ARG A 136 -6.00 -4.30 0.56
CA ARG A 136 -6.37 -2.91 0.90
C ARG A 136 -5.14 -2.04 1.07
N TYR A 137 -4.14 -2.48 1.83
CA TYR A 137 -2.89 -1.74 2.04
C TYR A 137 -2.16 -1.44 0.71
N MET A 138 -2.01 -2.43 -0.17
CA MET A 138 -1.33 -2.25 -1.46
C MET A 138 -2.00 -1.17 -2.31
N LEU A 139 -3.33 -1.14 -2.34
CA LEU A 139 -4.10 -0.12 -3.06
C LEU A 139 -4.03 1.24 -2.39
N PHE A 140 -4.09 1.27 -1.06
CA PHE A 140 -3.99 2.49 -0.28
C PHE A 140 -2.67 3.23 -0.53
N VAL A 141 -1.55 2.51 -0.55
CA VAL A 141 -0.22 3.09 -0.87
C VAL A 141 -0.20 3.69 -2.28
N CYS A 142 -0.92 3.11 -3.25
CA CYS A 142 -1.00 3.66 -4.60
C CYS A 142 -1.72 5.02 -4.65
N PHE A 143 -2.60 5.32 -3.69
CA PHE A 143 -3.29 6.61 -3.59
C PHE A 143 -2.49 7.70 -2.85
N ALA A 144 -1.38 7.35 -2.19
CA ALA A 144 -0.57 8.32 -1.44
C ALA A 144 -0.03 9.46 -2.31
N LEU A 145 0.61 9.14 -3.44
CA LEU A 145 1.17 10.14 -4.36
C LEU A 145 0.08 11.04 -4.99
N PRO A 146 -1.06 10.51 -5.48
CA PRO A 146 -2.20 11.33 -5.90
C PRO A 146 -2.69 12.31 -4.83
N CYS A 147 -2.87 11.85 -3.59
CA CYS A 147 -3.32 12.71 -2.50
C CYS A 147 -2.33 13.86 -2.23
N VAL A 148 -1.02 13.56 -2.23
CA VAL A 148 0.03 14.60 -2.14
C VAL A 148 -0.03 15.55 -3.33
N ALA A 149 -0.24 15.05 -4.56
CA ALA A 149 -0.32 15.88 -5.76
C ALA A 149 -1.48 16.88 -5.68
N ILE A 150 -2.66 16.42 -5.24
CA ILE A 150 -3.84 17.27 -5.07
C ILE A 150 -3.60 18.32 -3.98
N GLU A 151 -3.05 17.93 -2.83
CA GLU A 151 -2.70 18.86 -1.75
C GLU A 151 -1.76 19.98 -2.24
N ARG A 152 -0.72 19.61 -3.00
CA ARG A 152 0.24 20.57 -3.55
C ARG A 152 -0.36 21.49 -4.61
N CYS A 153 -1.28 21.00 -5.43
CA CYS A 153 -2.01 21.82 -6.39
C CYS A 153 -2.90 22.84 -5.68
N LEU A 154 -3.64 22.40 -4.65
CA LEU A 154 -4.50 23.29 -3.85
C LEU A 154 -3.68 24.33 -3.10
N ALA A 155 -2.54 23.95 -2.50
CA ALA A 155 -1.64 24.88 -1.84
C ALA A 155 -1.05 25.92 -2.81
N THR A 156 -0.74 25.53 -4.05
CA THR A 156 -0.22 26.44 -5.08
C THR A 156 -1.31 27.38 -5.59
N TRP A 157 -2.54 26.90 -5.75
CA TRP A 157 -3.66 27.71 -6.22
C TRP A 157 -4.14 28.71 -5.15
N LEU A 158 -4.18 28.28 -3.89
CA LEU A 158 -4.67 29.06 -2.75
C LEU A 158 -3.54 29.70 -1.94
N VAL A 159 -2.40 30.01 -2.55
CA VAL A 159 -1.16 30.39 -1.83
C VAL A 159 -1.36 31.51 -0.79
N ARG A 160 -2.17 32.54 -1.11
CA ARG A 160 -2.45 33.67 -0.20
C ARG A 160 -3.22 33.25 1.05
N ASP A 161 -4.16 32.33 0.91
CA ASP A 161 -5.03 31.88 2.00
C ASP A 161 -4.41 30.71 2.78
N TYR A 162 -3.59 29.90 2.11
CA TYR A 162 -2.97 28.70 2.66
C TYR A 162 -1.92 29.03 3.74
N GLU A 163 -1.26 30.18 3.62
CA GLU A 163 -0.31 30.68 4.62
C GLU A 163 -1.01 31.26 5.87
N GLN A 164 -2.26 31.71 5.76
CA GLN A 164 -2.97 32.40 6.84
C GLN A 164 -3.85 31.48 7.69
N LYS A 165 -4.37 30.39 7.13
CA LYS A 165 -5.22 29.43 7.85
C LYS A 165 -4.83 27.99 7.56
N SER A 166 -4.60 27.22 8.61
CA SER A 166 -4.47 25.76 8.52
C SER A 166 -5.80 25.17 8.04
N ARG A 167 -5.79 24.48 6.89
CA ARG A 167 -6.96 23.85 6.28
C ARG A 167 -6.89 22.32 6.40
N ALA A 168 -6.81 21.82 7.63
CA ALA A 168 -6.64 20.39 7.91
C ALA A 168 -7.75 19.51 7.29
N PHE A 169 -8.95 20.09 7.09
CA PHE A 169 -10.07 19.40 6.42
C PHE A 169 -9.69 18.87 5.03
N ILE A 170 -8.86 19.59 4.25
CA ILE A 170 -8.44 19.13 2.92
C ILE A 170 -7.70 17.79 3.02
N SER A 171 -6.73 17.70 3.93
CA SER A 171 -5.98 16.45 4.15
C SER A 171 -6.88 15.34 4.67
N VAL A 172 -7.77 15.64 5.61
CA VAL A 172 -8.70 14.64 6.17
C VAL A 172 -9.64 14.10 5.09
N THR A 173 -10.23 14.95 4.24
CA THR A 173 -11.09 14.52 3.14
C THR A 173 -10.34 13.64 2.14
N LEU A 174 -9.10 14.01 1.78
CA LEU A 174 -8.28 13.21 0.86
C LEU A 174 -7.98 11.82 1.42
N ILE A 175 -7.68 11.73 2.71
CA ILE A 175 -7.45 10.46 3.40
C ILE A 175 -8.72 9.62 3.39
N LEU A 176 -9.86 10.18 3.79
CA LEU A 176 -11.14 9.46 3.81
C LEU A 176 -11.52 8.92 2.42
N ILE A 177 -11.32 9.72 1.37
CA ILE A 177 -11.56 9.26 -0.01
C ILE A 177 -10.61 8.11 -0.36
N SER A 178 -9.32 8.22 -0.03
CA SER A 178 -8.35 7.15 -0.31
C SER A 178 -8.66 5.84 0.44
N GLU A 179 -9.15 5.92 1.68
CA GLU A 179 -9.59 4.76 2.47
C GLU A 179 -10.79 4.06 1.84
N ILE A 180 -11.78 4.84 1.42
CA ILE A 180 -12.99 4.31 0.76
C ILE A 180 -12.60 3.63 -0.56
N LEU A 181 -11.79 4.30 -1.38
CA LEU A 181 -11.35 3.75 -2.67
C LEU A 181 -10.50 2.48 -2.50
N ALA A 182 -9.58 2.46 -1.53
CA ALA A 182 -8.77 1.29 -1.23
C ALA A 182 -9.64 0.12 -0.73
N THR A 183 -10.65 0.40 0.08
CA THR A 183 -11.59 -0.62 0.58
C THR A 183 -12.47 -1.18 -0.54
N VAL A 184 -13.01 -0.32 -1.41
CA VAL A 184 -13.79 -0.74 -2.58
C VAL A 184 -12.91 -1.56 -3.53
N GLY A 185 -11.67 -1.12 -3.79
CA GLY A 185 -10.74 -1.86 -4.63
C GLY A 185 -10.33 -3.22 -4.03
N ALA A 186 -10.14 -3.30 -2.71
CA ALA A 186 -9.90 -4.56 -2.04
C ALA A 186 -11.10 -5.51 -2.17
N TYR A 187 -12.32 -4.98 -2.06
CA TYR A 187 -13.55 -5.73 -2.28
C TYR A 187 -13.66 -6.24 -3.73
N THR A 188 -13.45 -5.40 -4.74
CA THR A 188 -13.57 -5.83 -6.16
C THR A 188 -12.57 -6.92 -6.53
N VAL A 189 -11.34 -6.87 -6.01
CA VAL A 189 -10.35 -7.94 -6.15
C VAL A 189 -10.79 -9.18 -5.40
N THR A 190 -11.28 -9.02 -4.17
CA THR A 190 -11.75 -10.12 -3.31
C THR A 190 -12.95 -10.87 -3.89
N PHE A 191 -13.68 -10.27 -4.82
CA PHE A 191 -14.80 -10.88 -5.53
C PHE A 191 -14.55 -11.04 -7.04
N LYS A 192 -13.27 -11.01 -7.48
CA LYS A 192 -12.85 -11.18 -8.89
C LYS A 192 -13.71 -10.38 -9.89
N ARG A 193 -14.19 -9.21 -9.48
CA ARG A 193 -14.89 -8.28 -10.36
C ARG A 193 -13.92 -7.61 -11.33
N VAL A 194 -12.66 -7.45 -10.90
CA VAL A 194 -11.56 -6.88 -11.67
C VAL A 194 -10.31 -7.72 -11.42
N GLU A 195 -9.54 -8.01 -12.47
CA GLU A 195 -8.28 -8.74 -12.33
C GLU A 195 -7.19 -7.88 -11.70
N VAL A 196 -6.28 -8.52 -10.96
CA VAL A 196 -5.19 -7.83 -10.25
C VAL A 196 -4.25 -7.11 -11.22
N PHE A 197 -4.02 -7.69 -12.40
CA PHE A 197 -3.17 -7.09 -13.42
C PHE A 197 -3.68 -5.72 -13.89
N TYR A 198 -4.97 -5.60 -14.22
CA TYR A 198 -5.58 -4.32 -14.62
C TYR A 198 -5.48 -3.27 -13.53
N MET A 199 -5.66 -3.66 -12.26
CA MET A 199 -5.51 -2.73 -11.14
C MET A 199 -4.05 -2.29 -10.93
N ALA A 200 -3.09 -3.19 -11.13
CA ALA A 200 -1.67 -2.83 -11.05
C ALA A 200 -1.28 -1.83 -12.16
N VAL A 201 -1.75 -2.04 -13.39
CA VAL A 201 -1.51 -1.13 -14.52
C VAL A 201 -2.14 0.25 -14.26
N THR A 202 -3.41 0.30 -13.84
CA THR A 202 -4.09 1.58 -13.55
C THR A 202 -3.42 2.32 -12.39
N ALA A 203 -3.02 1.62 -11.33
CA ALA A 203 -2.26 2.20 -10.22
C ALA A 203 -0.90 2.76 -10.68
N GLY A 204 -0.17 2.03 -11.53
CA GLY A 204 1.12 2.50 -12.06
C GLY A 204 0.99 3.76 -12.93
N VAL A 205 -0.02 3.82 -13.79
CA VAL A 205 -0.34 5.02 -14.59
C VAL A 205 -0.69 6.19 -13.66
N LEU A 206 -1.57 5.96 -12.67
CA LEU A 206 -2.00 6.98 -11.73
C LEU A 206 -0.83 7.57 -10.93
N GLN A 207 0.09 6.74 -10.46
CA GLN A 207 1.30 7.18 -9.75
C GLN A 207 2.23 8.01 -10.64
N THR A 208 2.43 7.57 -11.89
CA THR A 208 3.30 8.27 -12.85
C THR A 208 2.77 9.66 -13.18
N VAL A 209 1.47 9.77 -13.44
CA VAL A 209 0.78 11.05 -13.69
C VAL A 209 0.89 11.95 -12.45
N SER A 210 0.63 11.41 -11.27
CA SER A 210 0.69 12.16 -10.01
C SER A 210 2.08 12.71 -9.72
N TYR A 211 3.12 11.91 -9.98
CA TYR A 211 4.51 12.36 -9.86
C TYR A 211 4.82 13.53 -10.80
N GLY A 212 4.36 13.45 -12.06
CA GLY A 212 4.48 14.54 -13.03
C GLY A 212 3.82 15.83 -12.55
N ILE A 213 2.59 15.73 -12.02
CA ILE A 213 1.85 16.87 -11.47
C ILE A 213 2.59 17.51 -10.29
N VAL A 214 3.10 16.70 -9.34
CA VAL A 214 3.88 17.22 -8.20
C VAL A 214 5.11 17.98 -8.68
N ARG A 215 5.84 17.47 -9.67
CA ARG A 215 7.00 18.15 -10.24
C ARG A 215 6.64 19.49 -10.87
N ILE A 216 5.55 19.55 -11.64
CA ILE A 216 5.06 20.79 -12.27
C ILE A 216 4.63 21.80 -11.21
N ALA A 217 3.88 21.36 -10.19
CA ALA A 217 3.44 22.22 -9.09
C ALA A 217 4.65 22.82 -8.36
N GLN A 218 5.66 22.00 -8.02
CA GLN A 218 6.90 22.48 -7.39
C GLN A 218 7.64 23.53 -8.23
N GLN A 219 7.72 23.34 -9.54
CA GLN A 219 8.35 24.32 -10.44
C GLN A 219 7.57 25.64 -10.45
N ARG A 220 6.23 25.58 -10.51
CA ARG A 220 5.36 26.76 -10.45
C ARG A 220 5.50 27.50 -9.12
N THR A 221 5.50 26.81 -7.99
CA THR A 221 5.69 27.43 -6.67
C THR A 221 7.03 28.17 -6.58
N LYS A 222 8.13 27.54 -7.06
CA LYS A 222 9.45 28.18 -7.10
C LYS A 222 9.47 29.43 -7.98
N TYR A 223 8.80 29.40 -9.13
CA TYR A 223 8.69 30.55 -10.02
C TYR A 223 7.92 31.70 -9.38
N VAL A 224 6.77 31.42 -8.76
CA VAL A 224 5.95 32.44 -8.06
C VAL A 224 6.75 33.06 -6.91
N LYS A 225 7.44 32.24 -6.11
CA LYS A 225 8.29 32.73 -5.01
C LYS A 225 9.35 33.71 -5.50
N LYS A 226 10.09 33.37 -6.56
CA LYS A 226 11.08 34.26 -7.18
C LYS A 226 10.47 35.57 -7.71
N LYS A 227 9.25 35.52 -8.25
CA LYS A 227 8.54 36.73 -8.72
C LYS A 227 8.17 37.65 -7.56
N CYS A 228 7.68 37.10 -6.45
CA CYS A 228 7.35 37.85 -5.24
C CYS A 228 8.60 38.48 -4.59
N GLU A 229 9.70 37.74 -4.50
CA GLU A 229 10.99 38.24 -3.99
C GLU A 229 11.50 39.43 -4.80
N ARG A 230 11.45 39.35 -6.15
CA ARG A 230 11.81 40.49 -7.03
C ARG A 230 10.91 41.70 -6.83
N SER A 231 9.60 41.52 -6.70
CA SER A 231 8.69 42.65 -6.45
C SER A 231 8.96 43.31 -5.09
N HIS A 232 9.30 42.54 -4.05
CA HIS A 232 9.58 43.11 -2.73
C HIS A 232 10.93 43.86 -2.68
N GLN A 233 11.95 43.37 -3.42
CA GLN A 233 13.20 44.11 -3.62
C GLN A 233 12.98 45.44 -4.36
N PHE A 234 12.01 45.50 -5.28
CA PHE A 234 11.68 46.73 -6.01
C PHE A 234 11.11 47.84 -5.13
N TYR A 235 10.43 47.50 -4.03
CA TYR A 235 9.88 48.49 -3.08
C TYR A 235 10.85 48.89 -1.95
N LYS A 236 12.06 48.32 -1.91
CA LYS A 236 13.10 48.67 -0.93
C LYS A 236 14.07 49.75 -1.43
N TYR A 237 13.97 50.15 -2.70
CA TYR A 237 14.71 51.26 -3.31
C TYR A 237 13.75 52.42 -3.60
#